data_AF-A0A7Y2ZF35-F1
#
_entry.id   AF-A0A7Y2ZF35-F1
#
_cell.length_a   1.000
_cell.length_b   1.000
_cell.length_c   1.000
_cell.angle_alpha   90.00
_cell.angle_beta   90.00
_cell.angle_gamma   90.00
#
_symmetry.space_group_name_H-M   'P 1'
#
loop_
_entity.id
_entity.type
_entity.pdbx_description
1 polymer ?
#
loop_
_entity_poly.entity_id
_entity_poly.type
_entity_poly.pdbx_seq_one_letter_code
_entity_poly.pdbx_strand_id
1 'polypeptide(L)'
;LCPLAPLDATAEAALASALARWQHVVVGDLLDVVPPPDHTACLTAAPWLDGTVDDLVLYVEVSPLDGVGGALAGAAPCSVRAESGLPLIARLRVDRDDVEPLAAAGQLVDVLTHEIGHALGIGTLWGAFGLLRDPAAGSSGPPPDTWFAGTQATQAFDDAGGSGRTVGPKVPVQNRGGGGVVDLHWRETVLGAELMTAELDAGVPNPLSAITVSSLADLGYVVDVNRSDPFVVPFPNFPTHAPMPPRRLTRFP
;
A
#
# COMPACT_ATOMS: atom_id res chain seq x y z
N LEU A 1 -2.44 -15.51 8.16
CA LEU A 1 -3.20 -14.44 8.84
C LEU A 1 -3.33 -14.79 10.31
N CYS A 2 -3.01 -13.86 11.22
CA CYS A 2 -3.03 -14.10 12.67
C CYS A 2 -3.72 -12.94 13.40
N PRO A 3 -5.05 -12.97 13.59
CA PRO A 3 -5.74 -11.95 14.37
C PRO A 3 -5.37 -12.06 15.86
N LEU A 4 -5.11 -10.93 16.52
CA LEU A 4 -4.72 -10.89 17.94
C LEU A 4 -5.91 -11.03 18.92
N ALA A 5 -7.11 -10.77 18.41
CA ALA A 5 -8.38 -10.96 19.09
C ALA A 5 -9.44 -11.39 18.04
N PRO A 6 -10.57 -11.98 18.45
CA PRO A 6 -11.67 -12.23 17.52
C PRO A 6 -12.04 -10.95 16.77
N LEU A 7 -12.05 -11.03 15.44
CA LEU A 7 -12.53 -9.96 14.59
C LEU A 7 -14.06 -9.98 14.58
N ASP A 8 -14.69 -8.81 14.44
CA ASP A 8 -16.10 -8.79 14.04
C ASP A 8 -16.26 -9.27 12.58
N ALA A 9 -17.47 -9.70 12.23
CA ALA A 9 -17.74 -10.30 10.93
C ALA A 9 -17.51 -9.32 9.76
N THR A 10 -17.70 -8.01 9.99
CA THR A 10 -17.50 -6.96 8.98
C THR A 10 -16.02 -6.85 8.64
N ALA A 11 -15.16 -6.71 9.65
CA ALA A 11 -13.71 -6.66 9.51
C ALA A 11 -13.16 -7.96 8.92
N GLU A 12 -13.63 -9.12 9.39
CA GLU A 12 -13.18 -10.42 8.87
C GLU A 12 -13.48 -10.59 7.37
N ALA A 13 -14.70 -10.26 6.93
CA ALA A 13 -15.10 -10.38 5.54
C ALA A 13 -14.35 -9.39 4.62
N ALA A 14 -14.16 -8.15 5.08
CA ALA A 14 -13.43 -7.14 4.33
C ALA A 14 -11.94 -7.50 4.19
N LEU A 15 -11.33 -8.00 5.27
CA LEU A 15 -9.95 -8.46 5.29
C LEU A 15 -9.74 -9.66 4.36
N ALA A 16 -10.66 -10.63 4.37
CA ALA A 16 -10.62 -11.75 3.43
C ALA A 16 -10.69 -11.28 1.97
N SER A 17 -11.52 -10.27 1.68
CA SER A 17 -11.64 -9.67 0.35
C SER A 17 -10.36 -8.94 -0.07
N ALA A 18 -9.75 -8.18 0.83
CA ALA A 18 -8.50 -7.47 0.59
C ALA A 18 -7.32 -8.43 0.37
N LEU A 19 -7.22 -9.50 1.17
CA LEU A 19 -6.21 -10.56 0.99
C LEU A 19 -6.38 -11.26 -0.36
N ALA A 20 -7.62 -11.58 -0.75
CA ALA A 20 -7.90 -12.22 -2.02
C ALA A 20 -7.44 -11.37 -3.22
N ARG A 21 -7.51 -10.03 -3.13
CA ARG A 21 -7.00 -9.13 -4.19
C ARG A 21 -5.48 -9.26 -4.35
N TRP A 22 -4.73 -9.32 -3.25
CA TRP A 22 -3.27 -9.51 -3.31
C TRP A 22 -2.87 -10.92 -3.75
N GLN A 23 -3.53 -11.95 -3.22
CA GLN A 23 -3.33 -13.35 -3.64
C GLN A 23 -3.70 -13.59 -5.11
N HIS A 24 -4.55 -12.73 -5.69
CA HIS A 24 -4.90 -12.82 -7.09
C HIS A 24 -3.75 -12.38 -8.00
N VAL A 25 -3.00 -11.34 -7.60
CA VAL A 25 -1.94 -10.71 -8.40
C VAL A 25 -0.54 -11.21 -8.05
N VAL A 26 -0.28 -11.62 -6.81
CA VAL A 26 0.99 -12.26 -6.40
C VAL A 26 0.83 -13.76 -6.61
N VAL A 27 1.57 -14.31 -7.57
CA VAL A 27 1.43 -15.72 -8.03
C VAL A 27 2.69 -16.55 -7.78
N GLY A 28 3.74 -15.92 -7.25
CA GLY A 28 4.96 -16.57 -6.84
C GLY A 28 4.85 -17.24 -5.48
N ASP A 29 5.72 -18.22 -5.31
CA ASP A 29 5.98 -18.90 -4.06
C ASP A 29 7.29 -18.34 -3.46
N LEU A 30 7.31 -18.03 -2.17
CA LEU A 30 8.52 -17.68 -1.46
C LEU A 30 9.03 -18.89 -0.67
N LEU A 31 10.34 -18.95 -0.47
CA LEU A 31 10.96 -20.04 0.29
C LEU A 31 10.37 -20.15 1.70
N ASP A 32 9.88 -21.32 2.12
CA ASP A 32 9.54 -21.56 3.52
C ASP A 32 10.73 -21.33 4.46
N VAL A 33 10.56 -20.47 5.48
CA VAL A 33 11.62 -20.20 6.47
C VAL A 33 11.12 -20.34 7.89
N VAL A 34 11.99 -20.79 8.77
CA VAL A 34 11.73 -20.76 10.22
C VAL A 34 11.81 -19.29 10.67
N PRO A 35 10.74 -18.74 11.27
CA PRO A 35 10.77 -17.36 11.73
C PRO A 35 11.76 -17.21 12.90
N PRO A 36 12.33 -16.01 13.10
CA PRO A 36 13.14 -15.76 14.28
C PRO A 36 12.33 -16.04 15.56
N PRO A 37 12.95 -16.56 16.62
CA PRO A 37 12.24 -16.98 17.83
C PRO A 37 11.58 -15.83 18.60
N ASP A 38 12.04 -14.60 18.37
CA ASP A 38 11.49 -13.36 18.91
C ASP A 38 11.01 -12.45 17.77
N HIS A 39 9.69 -12.26 17.71
CA HIS A 39 9.00 -11.34 16.81
C HIS A 39 8.19 -10.29 17.59
N THR A 40 8.54 -10.06 18.86
CA THR A 40 7.93 -9.01 19.70
C THR A 40 8.15 -7.59 19.15
N ALA A 41 9.19 -7.42 18.30
CA ALA A 41 9.40 -6.21 17.51
C ALA A 41 8.20 -5.86 16.61
N CYS A 42 7.40 -6.86 16.22
CA CYS A 42 6.17 -6.64 15.47
C CYS A 42 5.06 -6.14 16.39
N LEU A 43 4.77 -6.93 17.44
CA LEU A 43 3.76 -6.69 18.46
C LEU A 43 4.21 -7.35 19.77
N THR A 44 4.15 -6.63 20.89
CA THR A 44 4.57 -7.09 22.21
C THR A 44 3.87 -8.39 22.65
N ALA A 45 2.66 -8.65 22.14
CA ALA A 45 1.84 -9.82 22.46
C ALA A 45 1.59 -10.74 21.24
N ALA A 46 2.45 -10.69 20.21
CA ALA A 46 2.31 -11.61 19.08
C ALA A 46 2.39 -13.07 19.57
N PRO A 47 1.43 -13.94 19.19
CA PRO A 47 1.53 -15.35 19.52
C PRO A 47 2.77 -15.95 18.84
N TRP A 48 3.40 -16.90 19.52
CA TRP A 48 4.57 -17.60 18.99
C TRP A 48 4.23 -18.32 17.68
N LEU A 49 5.15 -18.32 16.73
CA LEU A 49 4.98 -19.00 15.43
C LEU A 49 5.75 -20.32 15.49
N ASP A 50 5.01 -21.42 15.53
CA ASP A 50 5.57 -22.77 15.46
C ASP A 50 5.75 -23.17 13.99
N GLY A 51 6.90 -23.74 13.65
CA GLY A 51 7.15 -24.32 12.32
C GLY A 51 7.78 -23.34 11.32
N THR A 52 7.42 -23.47 10.04
CA THR A 52 7.87 -22.60 8.95
C THR A 52 6.79 -21.61 8.56
N VAL A 53 7.21 -20.43 8.13
CA VAL A 53 6.36 -19.44 7.48
C VAL A 53 6.48 -19.61 5.98
N ASP A 54 5.38 -20.09 5.40
CA ASP A 54 5.08 -20.01 3.97
C ASP A 54 4.64 -18.57 3.65
N ASP A 55 5.29 -17.96 2.66
CA ASP A 55 5.13 -16.58 2.20
C ASP A 55 5.20 -15.45 3.25
N LEU A 56 4.11 -15.15 3.95
CA LEU A 56 3.98 -13.99 4.85
C LEU A 56 3.01 -14.28 6.01
N VAL A 57 3.46 -14.02 7.23
CA VAL A 57 2.54 -13.87 8.38
C VAL A 57 2.15 -12.41 8.54
N LEU A 58 0.85 -12.12 8.38
CA LEU A 58 0.24 -10.84 8.74
C LEU A 58 -0.48 -10.95 10.08
N TYR A 59 0.02 -10.24 11.09
CA TYR A 59 -0.69 -10.02 12.35
C TYR A 59 -1.70 -8.90 12.21
N VAL A 60 -2.91 -9.10 12.73
CA VAL A 60 -4.00 -8.13 12.61
C VAL A 60 -4.50 -7.71 13.99
N GLU A 61 -4.47 -6.40 14.24
CA GLU A 61 -5.00 -5.76 15.44
C GLU A 61 -6.15 -4.82 15.04
N VAL A 62 -7.34 -5.04 15.62
CA VAL A 62 -8.49 -4.15 15.47
C VAL A 62 -8.85 -3.56 16.84
N SER A 63 -8.42 -2.32 17.04
CA SER A 63 -8.49 -1.59 18.31
C SER A 63 -8.75 -0.11 18.04
N PRO A 64 -9.37 0.64 18.97
CA PRO A 64 -9.46 2.10 18.83
C PRO A 64 -8.07 2.73 18.65
N LEU A 65 -7.91 3.65 17.70
CA LEU A 65 -6.68 4.41 17.50
C LEU A 65 -6.88 5.88 17.87
N ASP A 66 -7.72 6.60 17.13
CA ASP A 66 -8.01 8.02 17.34
C ASP A 66 -9.51 8.39 17.23
N GLY A 67 -10.37 7.41 17.00
CA GLY A 67 -11.82 7.57 16.95
C GLY A 67 -12.33 7.47 15.52
N VAL A 68 -13.48 8.09 15.24
CA VAL A 68 -14.01 8.10 13.87
C VAL A 68 -13.28 9.16 13.02
N GLY A 69 -12.65 8.71 11.95
CA GLY A 69 -11.83 9.49 11.03
C GLY A 69 -10.47 9.85 11.63
N GLY A 70 -9.54 10.30 10.79
CA GLY A 70 -8.14 10.41 11.19
C GLY A 70 -7.38 9.20 10.67
N ALA A 71 -6.73 8.45 11.56
CA ALA A 71 -5.95 7.27 11.20
C ALA A 71 -6.86 6.04 11.00
N LEU A 72 -7.19 5.73 9.74
CA LEU A 72 -8.08 4.61 9.41
C LEU A 72 -7.47 3.23 9.72
N ALA A 73 -6.22 3.04 9.30
CA ALA A 73 -5.46 1.82 9.46
C ALA A 73 -3.97 2.10 9.21
N GLY A 74 -3.10 1.14 9.48
CA GLY A 74 -1.67 1.28 9.24
C GLY A 74 -0.97 -0.06 9.23
N ALA A 75 -0.09 -0.29 8.26
CA ALA A 75 0.64 -1.53 8.12
C ALA A 75 2.10 -1.35 7.73
N ALA A 76 2.93 -2.31 8.14
CA ALA A 76 4.35 -2.34 7.79
C ALA A 76 4.94 -3.74 7.98
N PRO A 77 6.03 -4.07 7.26
CA PRO A 77 6.87 -5.22 7.57
C PRO A 77 7.49 -5.06 8.97
N CYS A 78 7.52 -6.15 9.71
CA CYS A 78 8.18 -6.26 11.01
C CYS A 78 9.53 -6.96 10.90
N SER A 79 9.63 -7.94 10.00
CA SER A 79 10.86 -8.62 9.65
C SER A 79 10.86 -9.00 8.18
N VAL A 80 12.06 -9.17 7.63
CA VAL A 80 12.26 -9.56 6.23
C VAL A 80 13.04 -10.86 6.14
N ARG A 81 12.87 -11.55 5.02
CA ARG A 81 13.63 -12.74 4.62
C ARG A 81 15.08 -12.35 4.36
N ALA A 82 16.03 -13.12 4.88
CA ALA A 82 17.45 -12.80 4.75
C ALA A 82 17.92 -12.91 3.28
N GLU A 83 17.32 -13.82 2.53
CA GLU A 83 17.72 -14.18 1.16
C GLU A 83 17.23 -13.16 0.12
N SER A 84 16.01 -12.64 0.29
CA SER A 84 15.36 -11.76 -0.70
C SER A 84 15.15 -10.33 -0.21
N GLY A 85 15.18 -10.09 1.11
CA GLY A 85 14.78 -8.81 1.69
C GLY A 85 13.27 -8.55 1.67
N LEU A 86 12.46 -9.49 1.18
CA LEU A 86 11.00 -9.37 1.17
C LEU A 86 10.40 -9.62 2.57
N PRO A 87 9.23 -9.06 2.89
CA PRO A 87 8.54 -9.29 4.17
C PRO A 87 8.36 -10.77 4.52
N LEU A 88 8.66 -11.11 5.76
CA LEU A 88 8.41 -12.42 6.36
C LEU A 88 7.27 -12.36 7.39
N ILE A 89 7.32 -11.33 8.22
CA ILE A 89 6.29 -11.03 9.22
C ILE A 89 5.93 -9.56 9.06
N ALA A 90 4.64 -9.25 9.02
CA ALA A 90 4.12 -7.89 8.98
C ALA A 90 2.98 -7.71 9.99
N ARG A 91 2.63 -6.45 10.24
CA ARG A 91 1.46 -6.08 11.04
C ARG A 91 0.51 -5.20 10.25
N LEU A 92 -0.77 -5.33 10.55
CA LEU A 92 -1.86 -4.47 10.15
C LEU A 92 -2.63 -4.05 11.40
N ARG A 93 -2.76 -2.73 11.62
CA ARG A 93 -3.60 -2.14 12.65
C ARG A 93 -4.76 -1.44 11.97
N VAL A 94 -5.98 -1.63 12.46
CA VAL A 94 -7.19 -1.01 11.92
C VAL A 94 -7.90 -0.28 13.06
N ASP A 95 -8.30 0.98 12.84
CA ASP A 95 -9.14 1.67 13.81
C ASP A 95 -10.52 1.03 13.84
N ARG A 96 -10.84 0.43 14.99
CA ARG A 96 -12.14 -0.18 15.25
C ARG A 96 -13.30 0.81 15.03
N ASP A 97 -13.10 2.09 15.37
CA ASP A 97 -14.16 3.09 15.32
C ASP A 97 -14.53 3.46 13.86
N ASP A 98 -13.64 3.18 12.90
CA ASP A 98 -13.85 3.41 11.47
C ASP A 98 -14.33 2.19 10.67
N VAL A 99 -14.28 0.97 11.24
CA VAL A 99 -14.67 -0.27 10.54
C VAL A 99 -16.10 -0.18 9.98
N GLU A 100 -17.08 0.10 10.84
CA GLU A 100 -18.50 0.15 10.44
C GLU A 100 -18.80 1.33 9.48
N PRO A 101 -18.34 2.57 9.74
CA PRO A 101 -18.50 3.68 8.79
C PRO A 101 -17.90 3.38 7.41
N LEU A 102 -16.68 2.84 7.35
CA LEU A 102 -16.02 2.50 6.08
C LEU A 102 -16.74 1.35 5.36
N ALA A 103 -17.20 0.34 6.08
CA ALA A 103 -17.96 -0.76 5.51
C ALA A 103 -19.29 -0.29 4.92
N ALA A 104 -20.02 0.57 5.64
CA ALA A 104 -21.26 1.17 5.17
C ALA A 104 -21.07 2.06 3.94
N ALA A 105 -19.90 2.69 3.81
CA ALA A 105 -19.51 3.48 2.65
C ALA A 105 -18.96 2.63 1.48
N GLY A 106 -18.77 1.32 1.67
CA GLY A 106 -18.15 0.44 0.67
C GLY A 106 -16.65 0.65 0.49
N GLN A 107 -15.98 1.24 1.47
CA GLN A 107 -14.58 1.68 1.38
C GLN A 107 -13.60 0.84 2.22
N LEU A 108 -14.10 0.02 3.14
CA LEU A 108 -13.24 -0.75 4.04
C LEU A 108 -12.31 -1.71 3.29
N VAL A 109 -12.78 -2.32 2.20
CA VAL A 109 -11.94 -3.23 1.39
C VAL A 109 -10.79 -2.48 0.71
N ASP A 110 -11.03 -1.28 0.19
CA ASP A 110 -9.98 -0.45 -0.42
C ASP A 110 -8.92 -0.07 0.62
N VAL A 111 -9.36 0.38 1.80
CA VAL A 111 -8.46 0.71 2.92
C VAL A 111 -7.61 -0.49 3.34
N LEU A 112 -8.22 -1.66 3.54
CA LEU A 112 -7.46 -2.84 3.94
C LEU A 112 -6.55 -3.36 2.82
N THR A 113 -6.96 -3.21 1.55
CA THR A 113 -6.11 -3.58 0.41
C THR A 113 -4.89 -2.66 0.35
N HIS A 114 -5.09 -1.36 0.53
CA HIS A 114 -4.01 -0.36 0.60
C HIS A 114 -2.97 -0.74 1.67
N GLU A 115 -3.41 -0.97 2.90
CA GLU A 115 -2.51 -1.28 4.00
C GLU A 115 -1.76 -2.60 3.81
N ILE A 116 -2.42 -3.63 3.28
CA ILE A 116 -1.72 -4.88 2.96
C ILE A 116 -0.64 -4.64 1.89
N GLY A 117 -0.80 -3.68 0.99
CA GLY A 117 0.25 -3.23 0.07
C GLY A 117 1.50 -2.74 0.82
N HIS A 118 1.33 -1.93 1.86
CA HIS A 118 2.44 -1.51 2.72
C HIS A 118 3.08 -2.67 3.48
N ALA A 119 2.28 -3.62 3.98
CA ALA A 119 2.78 -4.86 4.59
C ALA A 119 3.62 -5.71 3.62
N LEU A 120 3.31 -5.67 2.32
CA LEU A 120 4.05 -6.34 1.25
C LEU A 120 5.32 -5.58 0.80
N GLY A 121 5.57 -4.37 1.34
CA GLY A 121 6.79 -3.63 1.05
C GLY A 121 6.61 -2.42 0.13
N ILE A 122 5.41 -2.16 -0.36
CA ILE A 122 5.13 -0.99 -1.21
C ILE A 122 5.28 0.27 -0.36
N GLY A 123 6.12 1.20 -0.80
CA GLY A 123 6.51 2.38 -0.01
C GLY A 123 7.54 2.07 1.07
N THR A 124 7.28 1.05 1.89
CA THR A 124 8.06 0.74 3.09
C THR A 124 9.44 0.14 2.80
N LEU A 125 9.62 -0.56 1.67
CA LEU A 125 10.90 -1.19 1.29
C LEU A 125 11.58 -0.55 0.06
N TRP A 126 10.95 0.40 -0.63
CA TRP A 126 11.52 1.01 -1.84
C TRP A 126 12.92 1.60 -1.63
N GLY A 127 13.15 2.26 -0.49
CA GLY A 127 14.47 2.81 -0.15
C GLY A 127 15.53 1.71 0.04
N ALA A 128 15.19 0.64 0.76
CA ALA A 128 16.09 -0.48 1.04
C ALA A 128 16.48 -1.25 -0.24
N PHE A 129 15.56 -1.33 -1.21
CA PHE A 129 15.79 -1.94 -2.52
C PHE A 129 16.43 -0.98 -3.52
N GLY A 130 16.74 0.25 -3.12
CA GLY A 130 17.33 1.25 -4.00
C GLY A 130 16.40 1.69 -5.14
N LEU A 131 15.09 1.53 -4.96
CA LEU A 131 14.04 1.93 -5.91
C LEU A 131 13.52 3.33 -5.64
N LEU A 132 13.71 3.88 -4.44
CA LEU A 132 13.36 5.27 -4.13
C LEU A 132 14.51 6.22 -4.51
N ARG A 133 14.17 7.34 -5.17
CA ARG A 133 15.11 8.39 -5.56
C ARG A 133 14.65 9.73 -5.04
N ASP A 134 15.62 10.52 -4.57
CA ASP A 134 15.41 11.85 -4.00
C ASP A 134 14.33 11.87 -2.89
N PRO A 135 14.48 11.08 -1.82
CA PRO A 135 13.49 10.98 -0.74
C PRO A 135 13.21 12.35 -0.11
N ALA A 136 11.93 12.67 0.10
CA ALA A 136 11.49 13.92 0.70
C ALA A 136 11.51 13.88 2.24
N ALA A 137 11.44 12.69 2.85
CA ALA A 137 11.50 12.54 4.29
C ALA A 137 12.82 13.10 4.86
N GLY A 138 12.71 13.94 5.89
CA GLY A 138 13.88 14.56 6.53
C GLY A 138 14.53 15.71 5.75
N SER A 139 13.96 16.13 4.61
CA SER A 139 14.46 17.29 3.86
C SER A 139 14.14 18.61 4.58
N SER A 140 15.11 19.54 4.60
CA SER A 140 14.99 20.84 5.28
C SER A 140 14.72 22.02 4.31
N GLY A 141 14.38 21.72 3.06
CA GLY A 141 14.15 22.69 1.98
C GLY A 141 12.86 22.39 1.20
N PRO A 142 12.67 22.97 0.01
CA PRO A 142 11.59 22.56 -0.88
C PRO A 142 11.65 21.05 -1.09
N PRO A 143 10.51 20.33 -1.03
CA PRO A 143 10.53 18.89 -1.14
C PRO A 143 11.12 18.49 -2.50
N PRO A 144 12.09 17.57 -2.53
CA PRO A 144 12.65 17.06 -3.77
C PRO A 144 11.56 16.41 -4.63
N ASP A 145 11.81 16.27 -5.93
CA ASP A 145 10.87 15.58 -6.81
C ASP A 145 11.05 14.06 -6.72
N THR A 146 10.64 13.48 -5.60
CA THR A 146 10.81 12.07 -5.26
C THR A 146 10.13 11.14 -6.26
N TRP A 147 10.78 10.03 -6.61
CA TRP A 147 10.28 9.09 -7.60
C TRP A 147 10.76 7.65 -7.43
N PHE A 148 10.06 6.74 -8.09
CA PHE A 148 10.32 5.32 -8.08
C PHE A 148 11.05 4.87 -9.34
N ALA A 149 12.18 4.21 -9.17
CA ALA A 149 13.13 3.86 -10.23
C ALA A 149 12.99 2.43 -10.77
N GLY A 150 11.93 1.72 -10.39
CA GLY A 150 11.64 0.38 -10.91
C GLY A 150 11.24 0.41 -12.38
N THR A 151 11.84 -0.48 -13.17
CA THR A 151 11.66 -0.50 -14.62
C THR A 151 10.29 -1.03 -15.03
N GLN A 152 9.73 -1.99 -14.28
CA GLN A 152 8.44 -2.58 -14.61
C GLN A 152 7.30 -1.62 -14.29
N ALA A 153 7.32 -0.98 -13.12
CA ALA A 153 6.35 0.06 -12.79
C ALA A 153 6.46 1.27 -13.73
N THR A 154 7.66 1.60 -14.21
CA THR A 154 7.84 2.66 -15.23
C THR A 154 7.14 2.31 -16.54
N GLN A 155 7.29 1.08 -17.02
CA GLN A 155 6.59 0.62 -18.22
C GLN A 155 5.08 0.64 -18.03
N ALA A 156 4.58 0.10 -16.91
CA ALA A 156 3.15 0.10 -16.59
C ALA A 156 2.58 1.53 -16.47
N PHE A 157 3.36 2.48 -15.95
CA PHE A 157 2.97 3.88 -15.90
C PHE A 157 2.83 4.47 -17.30
N ASP A 158 3.78 4.19 -18.20
CA ASP A 158 3.72 4.66 -19.58
C ASP A 158 2.55 4.06 -20.36
N ASP A 159 2.27 2.76 -20.17
CA ASP A 159 1.13 2.04 -20.75
C ASP A 159 -0.22 2.55 -20.23
N ALA A 160 -0.28 3.00 -18.98
CA ALA A 160 -1.44 3.67 -18.40
C ALA A 160 -1.63 5.12 -18.90
N GLY A 161 -0.94 5.52 -19.97
CA GLY A 161 -1.00 6.86 -20.57
C GLY A 161 0.11 7.79 -20.08
N GLY A 162 0.95 7.36 -19.13
CA GLY A 162 2.05 8.10 -18.52
C GLY A 162 3.14 8.59 -19.48
N SER A 163 3.18 8.01 -20.68
CA SER A 163 4.18 8.28 -21.71
C SER A 163 4.25 9.76 -22.10
N GLY A 164 3.12 10.45 -22.12
CA GLY A 164 3.01 11.88 -22.43
C GLY A 164 3.58 12.82 -21.36
N ARG A 165 3.97 12.31 -20.18
CA ARG A 165 4.60 13.13 -19.15
C ARG A 165 6.03 13.49 -19.56
N THR A 166 6.27 14.77 -19.79
CA THR A 166 7.57 15.34 -20.18
C THR A 166 8.25 16.15 -19.07
N VAL A 167 7.56 16.38 -17.95
CA VAL A 167 8.07 17.15 -16.80
C VAL A 167 8.15 16.26 -15.56
N GLY A 168 9.32 16.24 -14.93
CA GLY A 168 9.63 15.43 -13.76
C GLY A 168 9.89 13.95 -14.08
N PRO A 169 10.26 13.15 -13.08
CA PRO A 169 10.64 11.75 -13.23
C PRO A 169 9.43 10.85 -13.52
N LYS A 170 9.63 9.73 -14.20
CA LYS A 170 8.58 8.71 -14.38
C LYS A 170 8.25 8.07 -13.02
N VAL A 171 6.97 7.73 -12.81
CA VAL A 171 6.43 7.19 -11.54
C VAL A 171 6.73 8.07 -10.31
N PRO A 172 6.03 9.20 -10.17
CA PRO A 172 6.27 10.15 -9.07
C PRO A 172 5.78 9.57 -7.75
N VAL A 173 6.62 9.71 -6.72
CA VAL A 173 6.30 9.34 -5.34
C VAL A 173 5.86 10.59 -4.59
N GLN A 174 5.00 10.42 -3.59
CA GLN A 174 4.47 11.51 -2.78
C GLN A 174 5.61 12.21 -2.04
N ASN A 175 5.80 13.51 -2.31
CA ASN A 175 6.86 14.31 -1.71
C ASN A 175 6.33 15.41 -0.78
N ARG A 176 5.02 15.44 -0.53
CA ARG A 176 4.36 16.42 0.35
C ARG A 176 3.50 15.70 1.39
N GLY A 177 3.54 16.17 2.62
CA GLY A 177 2.80 15.57 3.73
C GLY A 177 3.68 15.35 4.96
N GLY A 178 3.15 14.59 5.92
CA GLY A 178 3.89 14.14 7.10
C GLY A 178 4.75 12.91 6.81
N GLY A 179 5.51 12.46 7.82
CA GLY A 179 6.44 11.33 7.69
C GLY A 179 5.79 9.99 7.36
N GLY A 180 4.50 9.78 7.69
CA GLY A 180 3.74 8.61 7.26
C GLY A 180 3.11 8.71 5.87
N VAL A 181 3.26 9.86 5.20
CA VAL A 181 2.70 10.10 3.87
C VAL A 181 3.77 10.18 2.80
N VAL A 182 4.81 10.99 3.04
CA VAL A 182 5.88 11.18 2.05
C VAL A 182 6.69 9.90 1.88
N ASP A 183 7.20 9.70 0.67
CA ASP A 183 8.07 8.57 0.29
C ASP A 183 7.41 7.18 0.32
N LEU A 184 6.20 7.06 0.88
CA LEU A 184 5.48 5.80 1.07
C LEU A 184 4.37 5.57 0.04
N HIS A 185 3.89 6.63 -0.61
CA HIS A 185 2.73 6.59 -1.48
C HIS A 185 3.06 7.04 -2.90
N TRP A 186 2.23 6.65 -3.87
CA TRP A 186 2.25 7.32 -5.15
C TRP A 186 1.81 8.78 -5.01
N ARG A 187 2.30 9.63 -5.92
CA ARG A 187 1.94 11.04 -5.90
C ARG A 187 0.49 11.26 -6.26
N GLU A 188 -0.31 11.63 -5.27
CA GLU A 188 -1.74 11.94 -5.37
C GLU A 188 -2.05 12.89 -6.54
N THR A 189 -1.26 13.96 -6.70
CA THR A 189 -1.50 14.96 -7.76
C THR A 189 -1.26 14.45 -9.18
N VAL A 190 -0.75 13.23 -9.33
CA VAL A 190 -0.48 12.61 -10.65
C VAL A 190 -1.27 11.32 -10.84
N LEU A 191 -1.41 10.48 -9.81
CA LEU A 191 -2.11 9.20 -9.91
C LEU A 191 -3.57 9.28 -9.46
N GLY A 192 -3.99 10.32 -8.72
CA GLY A 192 -5.38 10.48 -8.29
C GLY A 192 -5.88 9.26 -7.52
N ALA A 193 -6.99 8.67 -7.96
CA ALA A 193 -7.65 7.56 -7.27
C ALA A 193 -6.90 6.21 -7.31
N GLU A 194 -5.63 6.16 -7.69
CA GLU A 194 -4.90 4.89 -7.65
C GLU A 194 -4.78 4.39 -6.20
N LEU A 195 -4.99 3.10 -5.96
CA LEU A 195 -5.13 2.53 -4.64
C LEU A 195 -4.03 2.95 -3.64
N MET A 196 -2.76 3.03 -4.06
CA MET A 196 -1.61 3.31 -3.19
C MET A 196 -1.20 4.79 -3.16
N THR A 197 -2.09 5.70 -3.53
CA THR A 197 -1.93 7.12 -3.16
C THR A 197 -2.37 7.35 -1.72
N ALA A 198 -1.96 8.48 -1.13
CA ALA A 198 -2.17 8.75 0.30
C ALA A 198 -3.61 9.17 0.65
N GLU A 199 -4.51 9.30 -0.32
CA GLU A 199 -5.88 9.77 -0.11
C GLU A 199 -6.88 8.75 -0.66
N LEU A 200 -7.84 8.36 0.18
CA LEU A 200 -8.93 7.50 -0.22
C LEU A 200 -9.98 8.31 -1.00
N ASP A 201 -10.23 7.95 -2.26
CA ASP A 201 -11.24 8.60 -3.08
C ASP A 201 -12.62 7.96 -2.83
N ALA A 202 -13.56 8.77 -2.31
CA ALA A 202 -14.91 8.33 -1.99
C ALA A 202 -15.87 8.41 -3.19
N GLY A 203 -16.70 7.39 -3.36
CA GLY A 203 -17.75 7.36 -4.40
C GLY A 203 -17.25 7.06 -5.81
N VAL A 204 -15.97 6.71 -5.96
CA VAL A 204 -15.34 6.20 -7.19
C VAL A 204 -14.47 4.99 -6.84
N PRO A 205 -14.13 4.11 -7.80
CA PRO A 205 -13.19 3.01 -7.56
C PRO A 205 -11.79 3.51 -7.22
N ASN A 206 -11.11 2.84 -6.29
CA ASN A 206 -9.67 3.00 -6.02
C ASN A 206 -8.90 1.80 -6.60
N PRO A 207 -8.54 1.79 -7.91
CA PRO A 207 -7.99 0.62 -8.57
C PRO A 207 -6.61 0.22 -8.05
N LEU A 208 -6.42 -1.09 -7.82
CA LEU A 208 -5.09 -1.71 -7.70
C LEU A 208 -4.48 -1.80 -9.09
N SER A 209 -3.75 -0.76 -9.50
CA SER A 209 -3.31 -0.63 -10.89
C SER A 209 -2.13 -1.54 -11.24
N ALA A 210 -1.91 -1.71 -12.56
CA ALA A 210 -0.70 -2.35 -13.08
C ALA A 210 0.60 -1.68 -12.61
N ILE A 211 0.56 -0.37 -12.29
CA ILE A 211 1.72 0.37 -11.76
C ILE A 211 2.08 -0.16 -10.38
N THR A 212 1.09 -0.26 -9.49
CA THR A 212 1.26 -0.81 -8.14
C THR A 212 1.69 -2.27 -8.18
N VAL A 213 1.02 -3.11 -8.97
CA VAL A 213 1.38 -4.54 -9.08
C VAL A 213 2.80 -4.72 -9.64
N SER A 214 3.18 -3.93 -10.65
CA SER A 214 4.53 -3.98 -11.21
C SER A 214 5.62 -3.51 -10.22
N SER A 215 5.28 -2.64 -9.27
CA SER A 215 6.23 -2.23 -8.22
C SER A 215 6.62 -3.38 -7.30
N LEU A 216 5.73 -4.37 -7.08
CA LEU A 216 6.07 -5.62 -6.38
C LEU A 216 7.03 -6.47 -7.21
N ALA A 217 6.85 -6.51 -8.53
CA ALA A 217 7.78 -7.20 -9.42
C ALA A 217 9.19 -6.58 -9.36
N ASP A 218 9.27 -5.24 -9.27
CA ASP A 218 10.53 -4.52 -9.10
C ASP A 218 11.17 -4.77 -7.71
N LEU A 219 10.38 -5.13 -6.69
CA LEU A 219 10.87 -5.63 -5.40
C LEU A 219 11.33 -7.11 -5.46
N GLY A 220 10.95 -7.86 -6.50
CA GLY A 220 11.32 -9.27 -6.68
C GLY A 220 10.22 -10.28 -6.41
N TYR A 221 8.96 -9.85 -6.22
CA TYR A 221 7.81 -10.76 -6.24
C TYR A 221 7.56 -11.29 -7.66
N VAL A 222 7.04 -12.52 -7.77
CA VAL A 222 6.45 -12.99 -9.03
C VAL A 222 4.97 -12.62 -9.03
N VAL A 223 4.57 -11.81 -10.00
CA VAL A 223 3.21 -11.25 -10.11
C VAL A 223 2.61 -11.51 -11.49
N ASP A 224 1.27 -11.54 -11.56
CA ASP A 224 0.50 -11.50 -12.81
C ASP A 224 -0.13 -10.12 -12.98
N VAL A 225 0.56 -9.23 -13.69
CA VAL A 225 0.13 -7.84 -13.91
C VAL A 225 -1.19 -7.77 -14.67
N ASN A 226 -1.56 -8.78 -15.48
CA ASN A 226 -2.82 -8.76 -16.23
C ASN A 226 -4.07 -8.88 -15.34
N ARG A 227 -3.86 -9.18 -14.06
CA ARG A 227 -4.90 -9.28 -13.04
C ARG A 227 -5.08 -8.01 -12.21
N SER A 228 -4.34 -6.95 -12.52
CA SER A 228 -4.56 -5.63 -11.94
C SER A 228 -5.87 -5.02 -12.42
N ASP A 229 -6.40 -4.07 -11.65
CA ASP A 229 -7.56 -3.30 -12.09
C ASP A 229 -7.19 -2.34 -13.24
N PRO A 230 -8.14 -2.05 -14.16
CA PRO A 230 -7.95 -1.01 -15.16
C PRO A 230 -7.70 0.35 -14.52
N PHE A 231 -6.65 1.03 -14.97
CA PHE A 231 -6.29 2.36 -14.51
C PHE A 231 -5.66 3.18 -15.64
N VAL A 232 -5.94 4.48 -15.65
CA VAL A 232 -5.33 5.44 -16.57
C VAL A 232 -4.82 6.59 -15.74
N VAL A 233 -3.57 7.00 -15.97
CA VAL A 233 -2.98 8.15 -15.30
C VAL A 233 -3.81 9.39 -15.64
N PRO A 234 -4.42 10.07 -14.65
CA PRO A 234 -5.26 11.23 -14.88
C PRO A 234 -4.39 12.43 -15.24
N PHE A 235 -4.00 12.55 -16.51
CA PHE A 235 -3.41 13.80 -16.98
C PHE A 235 -4.45 14.91 -16.94
N PRO A 236 -4.07 16.16 -16.58
CA PRO A 236 -4.84 17.30 -17.01
C PRO A 236 -4.81 17.31 -18.54
N ASN A 237 -5.88 16.83 -19.15
CA ASN A 237 -6.27 17.26 -20.48
C ASN A 237 -6.36 18.80 -20.41
N PHE A 238 -5.35 19.51 -20.91
CA PHE A 238 -5.53 20.91 -21.22
C PHE A 238 -6.56 21.01 -22.36
N PRO A 239 -7.62 21.83 -22.30
CA PRO A 239 -8.46 22.24 -21.17
C PRO A 239 -9.97 21.99 -21.44
N THR A 240 -10.78 21.64 -20.43
CA THR A 240 -12.13 22.24 -20.24
C THR A 240 -12.60 22.00 -18.80
N HIS A 241 -12.73 23.09 -18.05
CA HIS A 241 -13.64 23.37 -16.94
C HIS A 241 -14.65 22.27 -16.54
N ALA A 242 -14.18 21.16 -15.99
CA ALA A 242 -15.00 20.31 -15.13
C ALA A 242 -14.45 20.49 -13.70
N PRO A 243 -15.23 21.07 -12.77
CA PRO A 243 -14.84 21.06 -11.37
C PRO A 243 -14.67 19.59 -10.95
N MET A 244 -13.50 19.25 -10.40
CA MET A 244 -13.35 17.96 -9.74
C MET A 244 -14.44 17.83 -8.67
N PRO A 245 -15.13 16.69 -8.56
CA PRO A 245 -16.13 16.51 -7.52
C PRO A 245 -15.49 16.70 -6.13
N PRO A 246 -16.25 17.21 -5.15
CA PRO A 246 -15.73 17.42 -3.80
C PRO A 246 -15.25 16.08 -3.21
N ARG A 247 -13.93 15.96 -3.00
CA ARG A 247 -13.29 14.79 -2.39
C ARG A 247 -13.54 14.78 -0.90
N ARG A 248 -14.02 13.67 -0.36
CA ARG A 248 -14.03 13.41 1.09
C ARG A 248 -12.67 12.79 1.42
N LEU A 249 -11.70 13.65 1.69
CA LEU A 249 -10.30 13.26 1.91
C LEU A 249 -10.15 12.57 3.27
N THR A 250 -10.05 11.25 3.26
CA THR A 250 -9.43 10.51 4.37
C THR A 250 -8.02 10.14 3.96
N ARG A 251 -7.05 10.58 4.75
CA ARG A 251 -5.63 10.30 4.52
C ARG A 251 -5.26 8.99 5.20
N PHE A 252 -4.49 8.18 4.50
CA PHE A 252 -3.77 7.08 5.13
C PHE A 252 -2.66 7.68 6.00
N PRO A 253 -2.52 7.25 7.27
CA PRO A 253 -1.60 7.84 8.24
C PRO A 253 -0.11 7.59 7.94
#